data_AF-A0A7J0A309-F1
#
_entry.id   AF-A0A7J0A309-F1
#
_cell.length_a   1.000
_cell.length_b   1.000
_cell.length_c   1.000
_cell.angle_alpha   90.00
_cell.angle_beta   90.00
_cell.angle_gamma   90.00
#
_symmetry.space_group_name_H-M   'P 1'
#
loop_
_entity.id
_entity.type
_entity.pdbx_description
1 polymer ?
#
loop_
_entity_poly.entity_id
_entity_poly.type
_entity_poly.pdbx_seq_one_letter_code
_entity_poly.pdbx_strand_id
1 'polypeptide(L)'
;MGIPKEKKSFDAFYFPYANSYIVYEVMRENGAYCVVAAKSQGRVFFRFIDAPFQQDWFIDEHNVVHSEWGRIREHIGAKIQITAQVTSYEMYRDIIFGNNRKHEMIPYRKFAIVESAKYQNIPRTIQNVFLNSKLDADFIKDTIIRSMSDEDISVDLDFYRSQIKE
;
A
#
# COMPACT_ATOMS: atom_id res chain seq x y z
N MET A 1 22.28 -0.83 -10.24
CA MET A 1 21.46 -1.88 -9.60
C MET A 1 20.46 -2.39 -10.62
N GLY A 2 20.59 -3.67 -10.99
CA GLY A 2 20.03 -4.25 -12.21
C GLY A 2 18.55 -4.60 -12.10
N ILE A 3 17.71 -3.71 -12.62
CA ILE A 3 16.45 -4.12 -13.22
C ILE A 3 16.83 -4.64 -14.62
N PRO A 4 16.57 -5.91 -14.97
CA PRO A 4 16.75 -6.38 -16.34
C PRO A 4 16.03 -5.42 -17.28
N LYS A 5 16.68 -4.94 -18.36
CA LYS A 5 16.10 -3.97 -19.31
C LYS A 5 14.72 -4.40 -19.86
N GLU A 6 14.40 -5.68 -19.76
CA GLU A 6 13.15 -6.30 -20.21
C GLU A 6 12.00 -6.23 -19.18
N LYS A 7 12.27 -5.85 -17.92
CA LYS A 7 11.20 -5.71 -16.92
C LYS A 7 10.50 -4.37 -17.11
N LYS A 8 9.24 -4.44 -17.56
CA LYS A 8 8.30 -3.32 -17.56
C LYS A 8 8.21 -2.73 -16.15
N SER A 9 8.09 -1.41 -16.04
CA SER A 9 7.77 -0.76 -14.76
C SER A 9 6.41 -1.25 -14.25
N PHE A 10 6.16 -1.13 -12.94
CA PHE A 10 4.87 -1.47 -12.33
C PHE A 10 3.69 -0.85 -13.10
N ASP A 11 3.79 0.44 -13.42
CA ASP A 11 2.76 1.19 -14.16
C ASP A 11 2.56 0.72 -15.61
N ALA A 12 3.60 0.15 -16.23
CA ALA A 12 3.54 -0.35 -17.60
C ALA A 12 3.08 -1.81 -17.66
N PHE A 13 3.35 -2.57 -16.59
CA PHE A 13 2.97 -3.98 -16.50
C PHE A 13 1.50 -4.13 -16.09
N TYR A 14 1.08 -3.47 -15.01
CA TYR A 14 -0.25 -3.63 -14.44
C TYR A 14 -1.32 -2.71 -15.04
N PHE A 15 -0.89 -1.60 -15.68
CA PHE A 15 -1.81 -0.61 -16.25
C PHE A 15 -1.51 -0.36 -17.74
N PRO A 16 -1.70 -1.40 -18.59
CA PRO A 16 -1.50 -1.28 -20.03
C PRO A 16 -2.54 -0.36 -20.69
N TYR A 17 -3.74 -0.25 -20.12
CA TYR A 17 -4.84 0.56 -20.66
C TYR A 17 -5.28 1.65 -19.67
N ALA A 18 -5.96 2.68 -20.19
CA ALA A 18 -6.49 3.76 -19.37
C ALA A 18 -7.60 3.29 -18.40
N ASN A 19 -8.32 2.24 -18.79
CA ASN A 19 -9.36 1.58 -17.99
C ASN A 19 -8.84 0.35 -17.23
N SER A 20 -7.52 0.22 -17.04
CA SER A 20 -6.95 -0.79 -16.14
C SER A 20 -7.09 -0.31 -14.69
N TYR A 21 -7.71 -1.13 -13.84
CA TYR A 21 -7.87 -0.85 -12.42
C TYR A 21 -7.37 -2.04 -11.60
N ILE A 22 -6.78 -1.75 -10.45
CA ILE A 22 -6.59 -2.71 -9.37
C ILE A 22 -7.40 -2.19 -8.18
N VAL A 23 -8.30 -3.01 -7.65
CA VAL A 23 -9.11 -2.66 -6.48
C VAL A 23 -8.78 -3.62 -5.36
N TYR A 24 -8.35 -3.07 -4.23
CA TYR A 24 -8.17 -3.83 -2.99
C TYR A 24 -9.34 -3.55 -2.08
N GLU A 25 -10.01 -4.60 -1.63
CA GLU A 25 -10.95 -4.52 -0.51
C GLU A 25 -10.19 -4.84 0.79
N VAL A 26 -10.32 -3.96 1.77
CA VAL A 26 -9.63 -4.09 3.06
C VAL A 26 -10.67 -4.12 4.17
N MET A 27 -10.68 -5.22 4.91
CA MET A 27 -11.57 -5.44 6.04
C MET A 27 -11.06 -4.70 7.28
N ARG A 28 -11.95 -3.96 7.95
CA ARG A 28 -11.73 -3.40 9.29
C ARG A 28 -12.84 -3.85 10.23
N GLU A 29 -12.67 -3.60 11.52
CA GLU A 29 -13.67 -3.89 12.55
C GLU A 29 -15.03 -3.22 12.27
N ASN A 30 -15.01 -1.98 11.75
CA ASN A 30 -16.21 -1.18 11.50
C ASN A 30 -16.72 -1.24 10.04
N GLY A 31 -16.23 -2.20 9.25
CA GLY A 31 -16.61 -2.38 7.84
C GLY A 31 -15.43 -2.38 6.87
N ALA A 32 -15.72 -2.65 5.60
CA ALA A 32 -14.73 -2.71 4.55
C ALA A 32 -14.60 -1.37 3.80
N TYR A 33 -13.42 -1.15 3.22
CA TYR A 33 -13.17 -0.04 2.31
C TYR A 33 -12.40 -0.51 1.09
N CYS A 34 -12.46 0.27 0.01
CA CYS A 34 -11.72 -0.01 -1.20
C CYS A 34 -10.55 0.95 -1.41
N VAL A 35 -9.44 0.42 -1.92
CA VAL A 35 -8.35 1.19 -2.51
C VAL A 35 -8.34 0.91 -4.01
N VAL A 36 -8.61 1.93 -4.81
CA VAL A 36 -8.52 1.87 -6.26
C VAL A 36 -7.16 2.42 -6.70
N ALA A 37 -6.39 1.60 -7.39
CA ALA A 37 -5.22 2.02 -8.16
C ALA A 37 -5.60 2.10 -9.65
N ALA A 38 -5.25 3.20 -10.29
CA ALA A 38 -5.49 3.42 -11.72
C ALA A 38 -4.40 4.33 -12.30
N LYS A 39 -4.29 4.37 -13.62
CA LYS A 39 -3.28 5.18 -14.31
C LYS A 39 -3.89 6.41 -14.95
N SER A 40 -3.28 7.57 -14.69
CA SER A 40 -3.61 8.82 -15.38
C SER A 40 -2.32 9.52 -15.80
N GLN A 41 -2.29 10.03 -17.03
CA GLN A 41 -1.13 10.77 -17.58
C GLN A 41 0.22 10.04 -17.39
N GLY A 42 0.21 8.70 -17.51
CA GLY A 42 1.40 7.87 -17.40
C GLY A 42 1.84 7.51 -15.98
N ARG A 43 1.15 7.98 -14.94
CA ARG A 43 1.46 7.66 -13.53
C ARG A 43 0.28 6.98 -12.84
N VAL A 44 0.57 6.07 -11.93
CA VAL A 44 -0.45 5.47 -11.07
C VAL A 44 -0.85 6.46 -9.98
N PHE A 45 -2.15 6.52 -9.72
CA PHE A 45 -2.72 7.23 -8.59
C PHE A 45 -3.63 6.27 -7.81
N PHE A 46 -3.86 6.61 -6.55
CA PHE A 46 -4.73 5.87 -5.65
C PHE A 46 -5.94 6.71 -5.25
N ARG A 47 -7.07 6.06 -5.02
CA ARG A 47 -8.24 6.63 -4.36
C ARG A 47 -8.79 5.66 -3.36
N PHE A 48 -9.17 6.18 -2.20
CA PHE A 48 -9.86 5.45 -1.15
C PHE A 48 -11.35 5.72 -1.23
N ILE A 49 -12.15 4.64 -1.20
CA ILE A 49 -13.61 4.65 -1.18
C ILE A 49 -14.04 4.00 0.14
N ASP A 50 -14.81 4.73 0.94
CA ASP A 50 -15.28 4.27 2.24
C ASP A 50 -16.53 3.38 2.12
N ALA A 51 -16.39 2.28 1.38
CA ALA A 51 -17.44 1.30 1.16
C ALA A 51 -16.83 -0.05 0.70
N PRO A 52 -17.54 -1.18 0.91
CA PRO A 52 -17.16 -2.49 0.37
C PRO A 52 -17.13 -2.47 -1.16
N PHE A 53 -16.42 -3.43 -1.75
CA PHE A 53 -16.30 -3.52 -3.20
C PHE A 53 -17.65 -3.85 -3.83
N GLN A 54 -17.98 -3.13 -4.90
CA GLN A 54 -19.10 -3.44 -5.78
C GLN A 54 -18.61 -3.41 -7.23
N GLN A 55 -18.87 -4.51 -7.94
CA GLN A 55 -18.37 -4.72 -9.30
C GLN A 55 -19.04 -3.80 -10.32
N ASP A 56 -20.33 -3.54 -10.13
CA ASP A 56 -21.18 -2.65 -10.93
C ASP A 56 -20.70 -1.20 -10.98
N TRP A 57 -19.85 -0.78 -10.04
CA TRP A 57 -19.21 0.54 -10.10
C TRP A 57 -18.17 0.67 -11.20
N PHE A 58 -17.55 -0.44 -11.61
CA PHE A 58 -16.42 -0.45 -12.54
C PHE A 58 -16.76 -1.08 -13.89
N ILE A 59 -17.76 -1.97 -13.91
CA ILE A 59 -18.11 -2.80 -15.07
C ILE A 59 -19.59 -2.62 -15.37
N ASP A 60 -19.90 -2.31 -16.62
CA ASP A 60 -21.30 -2.20 -17.07
C ASP A 60 -21.96 -3.57 -17.32
N GLU A 61 -23.26 -3.54 -17.65
CA GLU A 61 -24.07 -4.73 -17.95
C GLU A 61 -23.54 -5.55 -19.14
N HIS A 62 -22.69 -4.96 -19.99
CA HIS A 62 -22.07 -5.61 -21.13
C HIS A 62 -20.66 -6.13 -20.83
N ASN A 63 -20.24 -6.17 -19.56
CA ASN A 63 -18.89 -6.53 -19.11
C ASN A 63 -17.79 -5.58 -19.62
N VAL A 64 -18.12 -4.33 -19.92
CA VAL A 64 -17.15 -3.32 -20.34
C VAL A 64 -16.72 -2.48 -19.14
N VAL A 65 -15.40 -2.41 -18.93
CA VAL A 65 -14.80 -1.62 -17.85
C VAL A 65 -14.86 -0.13 -18.18
N HIS A 66 -15.42 0.67 -17.27
CA HIS A 66 -15.51 2.12 -17.40
C HIS A 66 -14.13 2.78 -17.52
N SER A 67 -13.89 3.51 -18.61
CA SER A 67 -12.63 4.23 -18.84
C SER A 67 -12.51 5.53 -18.07
N GLU A 68 -13.63 6.10 -17.64
CA GLU A 68 -13.67 7.41 -17.01
C GLU A 68 -14.09 7.30 -15.55
N TRP A 69 -13.31 7.95 -14.69
CA TRP A 69 -13.65 8.06 -13.27
C TRP A 69 -15.01 8.73 -13.02
N GLY A 70 -15.45 9.63 -13.92
CA GLY A 70 -16.75 10.29 -13.82
C GLY A 70 -17.90 9.29 -13.72
N ARG A 71 -17.93 8.30 -14.61
CA ARG A 71 -18.94 7.23 -14.60
C ARG A 71 -18.88 6.38 -13.34
N ILE A 72 -17.67 6.01 -12.92
CA ILE A 72 -17.48 5.24 -11.67
C ILE A 72 -18.04 6.04 -10.47
N ARG A 73 -17.78 7.34 -10.41
CA ARG A 73 -18.29 8.22 -9.35
C ARG A 73 -19.82 8.33 -9.37
N GLU A 74 -20.44 8.35 -10.53
CA GLU A 74 -21.90 8.37 -10.67
C GLU A 74 -22.52 7.08 -10.10
N HIS A 75 -21.95 5.92 -10.41
CA HIS A 75 -22.42 4.62 -9.90
C HIS A 75 -22.21 4.46 -8.39
N ILE A 76 -21.09 4.94 -7.85
CA ILE A 76 -20.86 4.97 -6.40
C ILE A 76 -21.88 5.88 -5.69
N GLY A 77 -22.24 6.99 -6.33
CA GLY A 77 -23.18 7.98 -5.79
C GLY A 77 -22.56 8.94 -4.77
N ALA A 78 -23.32 9.97 -4.41
CA ALA A 78 -22.83 11.09 -3.60
C ALA A 78 -22.74 10.79 -2.08
N LYS A 79 -23.36 9.69 -1.61
CA LYS A 79 -23.41 9.35 -0.18
C LYS A 79 -22.12 8.70 0.32
N ILE A 80 -21.40 8.01 -0.55
CA ILE A 80 -20.17 7.30 -0.20
C ILE A 80 -19.00 8.27 -0.25
N GLN A 81 -18.19 8.30 0.82
CA GLN A 81 -17.04 9.17 0.87
C GLN A 81 -15.91 8.62 -0.01
N ILE A 82 -15.39 9.48 -0.88
CA ILE A 82 -14.24 9.20 -1.74
C ILE A 82 -13.18 10.26 -1.50
N THR A 83 -11.93 9.84 -1.36
CA THR A 83 -10.79 10.75 -1.21
C THR A 83 -10.38 11.42 -2.52
N ALA A 84 -9.64 12.53 -2.41
CA ALA A 84 -8.89 13.09 -3.53
C ALA A 84 -7.83 12.11 -4.04
N GLN A 85 -7.34 12.32 -5.26
CA GLN A 85 -6.28 11.49 -5.84
C GLN A 85 -5.00 11.56 -5.01
N VAL A 86 -4.52 10.40 -4.60
CA VAL A 86 -3.22 10.23 -3.95
C VAL A 86 -2.24 9.78 -5.03
N THR A 87 -1.38 10.70 -5.47
CA THR A 87 -0.41 10.45 -6.56
C THR A 87 0.98 10.08 -6.06
N SER A 88 1.26 10.30 -4.77
CA SER A 88 2.53 9.94 -4.15
C SER A 88 2.45 8.57 -3.49
N TYR A 89 3.39 7.69 -3.83
CA TYR A 89 3.58 6.41 -3.13
C TYR A 89 3.98 6.59 -1.65
N GLU A 90 4.59 7.71 -1.30
CA GLU A 90 4.88 8.04 0.10
C GLU A 90 3.59 8.31 0.85
N MET A 91 2.75 9.21 0.34
CA MET A 91 1.45 9.53 0.94
C MET A 91 0.55 8.29 1.01
N TYR A 92 0.52 7.47 -0.05
CA TYR A 92 -0.22 6.20 -0.01
C TYR A 92 0.24 5.31 1.15
N ARG A 93 1.55 5.15 1.35
CA ARG A 93 2.10 4.37 2.47
C ARG A 93 1.81 5.02 3.81
N ASP A 94 1.94 6.35 3.93
CA ASP A 94 1.61 7.08 5.15
C ASP A 94 0.15 6.84 5.56
N ILE A 95 -0.77 6.80 4.60
CA ILE A 95 -2.18 6.49 4.86
C ILE A 95 -2.34 5.06 5.36
N ILE A 96 -1.80 4.07 4.63
CA ILE A 96 -1.98 2.65 4.95
C ILE A 96 -1.35 2.29 6.31
N PHE A 97 -0.17 2.82 6.61
CA PHE A 97 0.56 2.57 7.85
C PHE A 97 0.24 3.55 8.99
N GLY A 98 -0.74 4.44 8.80
CA GLY A 98 -1.21 5.33 9.85
C GLY A 98 -0.20 6.39 10.30
N ASN A 99 0.74 6.78 9.43
CA ASN A 99 1.60 7.95 9.68
C ASN A 99 0.84 9.25 9.40
N ASN A 100 -0.13 9.55 10.27
CA ASN A 100 -1.20 10.52 9.99
C ASN A 100 -1.21 11.72 10.95
N ARG A 101 -0.04 12.06 11.51
CA ARG A 101 0.15 13.18 12.47
C ARG A 101 -0.14 14.55 11.85
N LYS A 102 0.09 14.69 10.54
CA LYS A 102 -0.13 15.95 9.80
C LYS A 102 -1.63 16.26 9.65
N HIS A 103 -1.98 17.55 9.65
CA HIS A 103 -3.37 17.98 9.52
C HIS A 103 -4.00 17.56 8.18
N GLU A 104 -3.22 17.60 7.09
CA GLU A 104 -3.63 17.13 5.75
C GLU A 104 -4.05 15.66 5.72
N MET A 105 -3.62 14.85 6.70
CA MET A 105 -3.91 13.42 6.78
C MET A 105 -5.22 13.11 7.51
N ILE A 106 -5.89 14.11 8.12
CA ILE A 106 -7.14 13.93 8.87
C ILE A 106 -8.22 13.19 8.05
N PRO A 107 -8.49 13.55 6.77
CA PRO A 107 -9.50 12.85 5.97
C PRO A 107 -9.15 11.38 5.70
N TYR A 108 -7.88 11.01 5.88
CA TYR A 108 -7.36 9.70 5.53
C TYR A 108 -7.17 8.76 6.72
N ARG A 109 -7.25 9.27 7.97
CA ARG A 109 -6.95 8.51 9.20
C ARG A 109 -7.70 7.19 9.29
N LYS A 110 -8.98 7.20 8.93
CA LYS A 110 -9.81 6.01 8.95
C LYS A 110 -9.31 4.89 8.05
N PHE A 111 -8.55 5.20 6.99
CA PHE A 111 -8.02 4.20 6.04
C PHE A 111 -6.71 3.54 6.49
N ALA A 112 -6.18 3.88 7.67
CA ALA A 112 -5.04 3.19 8.22
C ALA A 112 -5.39 1.73 8.58
N ILE A 113 -4.51 0.81 8.23
CA ILE A 113 -4.59 -0.60 8.62
C ILE A 113 -3.88 -0.81 9.96
N VAL A 114 -2.80 -0.06 10.18
CA VAL A 114 -2.00 -0.06 11.40
C VAL A 114 -1.67 1.38 11.76
N GLU A 115 -1.40 1.65 13.04
CA GLU A 115 -0.91 2.95 13.50
C GLU A 115 0.57 2.84 13.85
N SER A 116 1.46 3.04 12.86
CA SER A 116 2.90 3.02 13.10
C SER A 116 3.58 4.25 12.51
N ALA A 117 4.03 5.15 13.39
CA ALA A 117 4.82 6.31 12.99
C ALA A 117 6.22 5.94 12.46
N LYS A 118 6.71 4.74 12.77
CA LYS A 118 8.04 4.22 12.39
C LYS A 118 8.00 3.20 11.25
N TYR A 119 6.90 3.08 10.52
CA TYR A 119 6.71 2.07 9.47
C TYR A 119 7.81 2.06 8.38
N GLN A 120 8.51 3.18 8.18
CA GLN A 120 9.64 3.30 7.26
C GLN A 120 10.79 2.32 7.58
N ASN A 121 10.87 1.85 8.83
CA ASN A 121 11.83 0.81 9.22
C ASN A 121 11.46 -0.56 8.64
N ILE A 122 10.18 -0.84 8.36
CA ILE A 122 9.72 -2.15 7.87
C ILE A 122 10.32 -2.47 6.48
N PRO A 123 10.21 -1.60 5.45
CA PRO A 123 10.84 -1.87 4.16
C PRO A 123 12.35 -2.02 4.26
N ARG A 124 13.01 -1.22 5.11
CA ARG A 124 14.46 -1.30 5.33
C ARG A 124 14.86 -2.65 5.92
N THR A 125 14.11 -3.11 6.91
CA THR A 125 14.29 -4.42 7.53
C THR A 125 14.09 -5.55 6.53
N ILE A 126 12.99 -5.52 5.75
CA ILE A 126 12.72 -6.53 4.71
C ILE A 126 13.87 -6.56 3.69
N GLN A 127 14.32 -5.39 3.25
CA GLN A 127 15.44 -5.29 2.31
C GLN A 127 16.72 -5.87 2.89
N ASN A 128 17.04 -5.57 4.15
CA ASN A 128 18.22 -6.13 4.83
C ASN A 128 18.12 -7.64 5.00
N VAL A 129 16.95 -8.18 5.33
CA VAL A 129 16.71 -9.63 5.40
C VAL A 129 16.92 -10.29 4.04
N PHE A 130 16.35 -9.71 2.98
CA PHE A 130 16.44 -10.26 1.62
C PHE A 130 17.88 -10.22 1.07
N LEU A 131 18.67 -9.22 1.46
CA LEU A 131 20.07 -9.07 1.05
C LEU A 131 21.03 -10.00 1.81
N ASN A 132 20.70 -10.40 3.04
CA ASN A 132 21.55 -11.25 3.89
C ASN A 132 21.12 -12.74 3.85
N SER A 133 20.69 -13.20 2.67
CA SER A 133 19.95 -14.43 2.34
C SER A 133 20.53 -15.79 2.82
N LYS A 134 20.73 -15.96 4.13
CA LYS A 134 21.07 -17.23 4.81
C LYS A 134 20.24 -17.48 6.08
N LEU A 135 19.15 -16.73 6.28
CA LEU A 135 18.55 -16.61 7.61
C LEU A 135 17.19 -17.29 7.71
N ASP A 136 17.04 -18.01 8.81
CA ASP A 136 15.89 -18.82 9.21
C ASP A 136 14.59 -18.01 9.27
N ALA A 137 13.44 -18.65 9.03
CA ALA A 137 12.15 -17.95 8.96
C ALA A 137 11.79 -17.22 10.27
N ASP A 138 12.23 -17.77 11.40
CA ASP A 138 12.05 -17.17 12.73
C ASP A 138 12.83 -15.85 12.88
N PHE A 139 14.03 -15.77 12.30
CA PHE A 139 14.81 -14.54 12.30
C PHE A 139 14.13 -13.43 11.48
N ILE A 140 13.52 -13.77 10.35
CA ILE A 140 12.77 -12.82 9.50
C ILE A 140 11.61 -12.22 10.30
N LYS A 141 10.84 -13.09 10.96
CA LYS A 141 9.69 -12.71 11.77
C LYS A 141 10.10 -11.77 12.90
N ASP A 142 11.11 -12.15 13.69
CA ASP A 142 11.56 -11.37 14.84
C ASP A 142 12.12 -10.00 14.43
N THR A 143 12.86 -9.95 13.32
CA THR A 143 13.41 -8.67 12.84
C THR A 143 12.30 -7.73 12.36
N ILE A 144 11.29 -8.25 11.65
CA ILE A 144 10.13 -7.44 11.22
C ILE A 144 9.35 -6.92 12.43
N ILE A 145 9.05 -7.79 13.40
CA ILE A 145 8.34 -7.41 14.63
C ILE A 145 9.11 -6.32 15.38
N ARG A 146 10.41 -6.50 15.61
CA ARG A 146 11.25 -5.51 16.30
C ARG A 146 11.32 -4.17 15.57
N SER A 147 11.26 -4.17 14.23
CA SER A 147 11.27 -2.93 13.45
C SER A 147 9.96 -2.13 13.52
N MET A 148 8.88 -2.77 13.98
CA MET A 148 7.58 -2.16 14.23
C MET A 148 7.41 -1.66 15.67
N SER A 149 8.19 -2.20 16.61
CA SER A 149 8.13 -1.85 18.03
C SER A 149 8.62 -0.41 18.30
N ASP A 150 7.97 0.28 19.25
CA ASP A 150 8.37 1.62 19.69
C ASP A 150 9.59 1.62 20.63
N GLU A 151 9.99 0.45 21.16
CA GLU A 151 11.18 0.27 21.98
C GLU A 151 12.43 0.68 21.21
N ASP A 152 13.28 1.50 21.85
CA ASP A 152 14.48 2.06 21.24
C ASP A 152 15.33 0.98 20.58
N ILE A 153 15.75 1.27 19.36
CA ILE A 153 16.59 0.41 18.54
C ILE A 153 18.00 0.39 19.18
N SER A 154 18.19 -0.35 20.27
CA SER A 154 19.50 -0.85 20.63
C SER A 154 19.74 -2.09 19.77
N VAL A 155 20.32 -1.88 18.58
CA VAL A 155 20.94 -3.00 17.86
C VAL A 155 22.10 -3.45 18.73
N ASP A 156 21.87 -4.50 19.52
CA ASP A 156 22.94 -5.15 20.27
C ASP A 156 23.86 -5.87 19.28
N LEU A 157 24.93 -5.18 18.88
CA LEU A 157 25.94 -5.66 17.94
C LEU A 157 26.66 -6.91 18.46
N ASP A 158 26.63 -7.17 19.78
CA ASP A 158 27.25 -8.35 20.37
C ASP A 158 26.41 -9.62 20.12
N PHE A 159 25.08 -9.50 20.03
CA PHE A 159 24.19 -10.61 19.66
C PHE A 159 24.38 -11.04 18.20
N TYR A 160 24.60 -10.11 17.28
CA TYR A 160 24.85 -10.43 15.86
C TYR A 160 26.24 -11.03 15.62
N ARG A 161 27.20 -10.72 16.49
CA ARG A 161 28.57 -11.23 16.38
C ARG A 161 28.69 -12.71 16.78
N SER A 162 27.81 -13.20 17.66
CA SER A 162 27.79 -14.60 18.07
C SER A 162 27.17 -15.52 17.02
N GLN A 163 26.18 -15.05 16.25
CA GLN A 163 25.57 -15.84 15.15
C GLN A 163 26.44 -15.96 13.89
N ILE A 164 27.51 -15.17 13.75
CA ILE A 164 28.45 -15.26 12.61
C ILE A 164 29.62 -16.21 12.93
N LYS A 165 29.71 -16.73 14.16
CA LYS A 165 30.85 -17.53 14.62
C LYS A 165 30.66 -19.05 14.61
N GLU A 166 29.65 -19.58 13.93
CA GLU A 166 29.55 -21.01 13.58
C GLU A 166 29.30 -21.22 12.09
#